data_AF-A0AAN5UB99-F1
#
_entry.id   AF-A0AAN5UB99-F1
#
_cell.length_a   1.000
_cell.length_b   1.000
_cell.length_c   1.000
_cell.angle_alpha   90.00
_cell.angle_beta   90.00
_cell.angle_gamma   90.00
#
_symmetry.space_group_name_H-M   'P 1'
#
loop_
_entity.id
_entity.type
_entity.pdbx_description
1 polymer ?
#
loop_
_entity_poly.entity_id
_entity_poly.type
_entity_poly.pdbx_seq_one_letter_code
_entity_poly.pdbx_strand_id
1 'polypeptide(L)' 'MIHDSKAEALEARGLYRRAAARWAEVIMLANDDKAREQAAKRRAECIRKAARPPA' A
#
# COMPACT_ATOMS: atom_id res chain seq x y z
N MET A 1 -8.37 -1.28 -11.71
CA MET A 1 -8.07 -1.09 -10.27
C MET A 1 -6.96 -2.06 -9.93
N ILE A 2 -5.97 -1.64 -9.15
CA ILE A 2 -4.91 -2.54 -8.70
C ILE A 2 -5.38 -3.39 -7.51
N HIS A 3 -5.11 -4.69 -7.58
CA HIS A 3 -5.46 -5.65 -6.54
C HIS A 3 -4.20 -6.40 -6.09
N ASP A 4 -3.92 -6.35 -4.79
CA ASP A 4 -2.89 -7.17 -4.16
C ASP A 4 -3.44 -7.66 -2.83
N SER A 5 -3.88 -8.93 -2.81
CA SER A 5 -4.62 -9.48 -1.66
C SER A 5 -3.79 -9.45 -0.37
N LYS A 6 -2.45 -9.51 -0.48
CA LYS A 6 -1.54 -9.41 0.68
C LYS A 6 -1.49 -7.99 1.22
N ALA A 7 -1.31 -6.98 0.37
CA ALA A 7 -1.30 -5.59 0.79
C ALA A 7 -2.65 -5.19 1.41
N GLU A 8 -3.76 -5.60 0.79
CA GLU A 8 -5.12 -5.36 1.27
C GLU A 8 -5.39 -6.00 2.63
N ALA A 9 -4.99 -7.26 2.82
CA ALA A 9 -5.13 -7.93 4.11
C ALA A 9 -4.30 -7.24 5.22
N LEU A 10 -3.12 -6.68 4.88
CA LEU A 10 -2.30 -5.93 5.82
C LEU A 10 -2.95 -4.59 6.18
N GLU A 11 -3.53 -3.87 5.22
CA GLU A 11 -4.30 -2.65 5.45
C GLU A 11 -5.50 -2.89 6.36
N ALA A 12 -6.28 -3.93 6.08
CA ALA A 12 -7.47 -4.29 6.86
C ALA A 12 -7.12 -4.64 8.32
N ARG A 13 -5.93 -5.19 8.56
CA ARG A 13 -5.43 -5.50 9.91
C ARG A 13 -4.73 -4.32 10.60
N GLY A 14 -4.70 -3.14 9.97
CA GLY A 14 -4.00 -1.96 10.50
C GLY A 14 -2.47 -2.07 10.48
N LEU A 15 -1.91 -3.06 9.79
CA LEU A 15 -0.46 -3.30 9.70
C LEU A 15 0.18 -2.40 8.63
N TYR A 16 -0.04 -1.10 8.75
CA TYR A 16 0.22 -0.13 7.69
C TYR A 16 1.68 -0.04 7.25
N ARG A 17 2.66 -0.24 8.14
CA ARG A 17 4.09 -0.30 7.75
C ARG A 17 4.37 -1.47 6.80
N ARG A 18 3.80 -2.64 7.08
CA ARG A 18 3.95 -3.86 6.27
C ARG A 18 3.18 -3.73 4.95
N ALA A 19 1.99 -3.13 5.00
CA ALA A 19 1.23 -2.83 3.79
C ALA A 19 2.00 -1.88 2.87
N ALA A 20 2.62 -0.82 3.40
CA ALA A 20 3.43 0.11 2.62
C ALA A 20 4.64 -0.57 1.94
N ALA A 21 5.29 -1.53 2.61
CA ALA A 21 6.37 -2.32 2.02
C ALA A 21 5.84 -3.18 0.86
N ARG A 22 4.71 -3.86 1.04
CA ARG A 22 4.10 -4.66 -0.03
C ARG A 22 3.67 -3.80 -1.22
N TRP A 23 3.10 -2.62 -0.99
CA TRP A 23 2.79 -1.69 -2.09
C TRP A 23 4.02 -1.21 -2.84
N ALA A 24 5.19 -1.11 -2.20
CA ALA A 24 6.44 -0.80 -2.89
C ALA A 24 6.84 -1.91 -3.87
N GLU A 25 6.70 -3.19 -3.48
CA GLU A 25 6.92 -4.33 -4.37
C GLU A 25 5.94 -4.30 -5.55
N VAL A 26 4.66 -3.99 -5.28
CA VAL A 26 3.63 -3.88 -6.33
C VAL A 26 3.94 -2.75 -7.32
N ILE A 27 4.47 -1.60 -6.86
CA ILE A 27 4.94 -0.51 -7.73
C ILE A 27 6.03 -1.01 -8.70
N MET A 28 6.98 -1.80 -8.21
CA MET A 28 8.08 -2.35 -9.02
C MET A 28 7.61 -3.37 -10.06
N LEU A 29 6.53 -4.11 -9.76
CA LEU A 29 5.97 -5.15 -10.62
C LEU A 29 4.85 -4.63 -11.54
N ALA A 30 4.43 -3.37 -11.42
CA ALA A 30 3.34 -2.82 -12.20
C ALA A 30 3.76 -2.60 -13.67
N ASN A 31 2.99 -3.21 -14.59
CA ASN A 31 3.24 -3.15 -16.03
C ASN A 31 2.78 -1.85 -16.69
N ASP A 32 1.98 -1.04 -16.01
CA ASP A 32 1.47 0.23 -16.52
C ASP A 32 1.51 1.34 -15.47
N ASP A 33 1.58 2.58 -15.96
CA ASP A 33 1.74 3.75 -15.12
C ASP A 33 0.51 4.01 -14.24
N LYS A 34 -0.69 3.62 -14.69
CA LYS A 34 -1.93 3.79 -13.93
C LYS A 34 -1.95 2.86 -12.72
N ALA A 35 -1.51 1.61 -12.88
CA ALA A 35 -1.33 0.66 -11.79
C ALA A 35 -0.25 1.16 -10.82
N ARG A 36 0.88 1.65 -11.35
CA ARG A 36 1.96 2.20 -10.54
C ARG A 36 1.51 3.40 -9.69
N GLU A 37 0.75 4.31 -10.29
CA GLU A 37 0.20 5.49 -9.60
C GLU A 37 -0.81 5.08 -8.51
N GLN A 38 -1.69 4.12 -8.79
CA GLN A 38 -2.63 3.60 -7.79
C GLN A 38 -1.91 2.93 -6.61
N ALA A 39 -0.90 2.12 -6.89
CA ALA A 39 -0.06 1.50 -5.87
C ALA A 39 0.68 2.54 -5.02
N ALA A 40 1.21 3.59 -5.66
CA ALA A 40 1.89 4.70 -4.99
C ALA A 40 0.94 5.48 -4.06
N LYS A 41 -0.30 5.75 -4.50
CA LYS A 41 -1.33 6.40 -3.67
C LYS A 41 -1.66 5.57 -2.42
N ARG A 42 -1.88 4.26 -2.58
CA ARG A 42 -2.15 3.35 -1.45
C ARG A 42 -0.96 3.24 -0.50
N ARG A 43 0.26 3.17 -1.03
CA ARG A 43 1.50 3.19 -0.24
C ARG A 43 1.59 4.46 0.61
N ALA A 44 1.35 5.62 0.02
CA ALA A 44 1.41 6.91 0.73
C ALA A 44 0.37 6.98 1.85
N GLU A 45 -0.83 6.46 1.61
CA GLU A 45 -1.87 6.36 2.63
C GLU A 45 -1.46 5.46 3.79
N CYS A 46 -0.89 4.29 3.50
CA CYS A 46 -0.35 3.40 4.52
C CYS A 46 0.74 4.09 5.37
N ILE A 47 1.66 4.83 4.76
CA ILE A 47 2.69 5.57 5.50
C ILE A 47 2.05 6.61 6.42
N ARG A 48 1.06 7.36 5.93
CA ARG A 48 0.33 8.36 6.73
C ARG A 48 -0.37 7.71 7.93
N LYS A 49 -1.06 6.58 7.71
CA LYS A 49 -1.75 5.84 8.77
C LYS A 49 -0.78 5.23 9.78
N ALA A 50 0.40 4.76 9.34
CA ALA A 50 1.44 4.23 10.20
C ALA A 50 2.13 5.29 11.08
N ALA A 51 2.13 6.55 10.65
CA ALA A 51 2.70 7.67 11.39
C ALA A 51 1.73 8.28 12.40
N ARG A 52 0.43 7.98 12.31
CA ARG A 52 -0.56 8.48 13.27
C ARG A 52 -0.41 7.73 14.60
N PRO A 53 -0.24 8.43 15.74
CA PRO A 53 -0.30 7.79 17.04
C PRO A 53 -1.64 7.07 17.23
N PRO A 54 -1.70 5.94 17.97
CA PRO A 54 -2.97 5.41 18.43
C PRO A 54 -3.68 6.50 19.24
N ALA A 55 -4.98 6.68 18.97
CA ALA A 55 -5.83 7.63 19.69
C ALA A 55 -6.04 7.18 21.14
#